data_AF-A0A803KQ92-F1
#
_entry.id   AF-A0A803KQ92-F1
#
_cell.length_a   1.000
_cell.length_b   1.000
_cell.length_c   1.000
_cell.angle_alpha   90.00
_cell.angle_beta   90.00
_cell.angle_gamma   90.00
#
_symmetry.space_group_name_H-M   'P 1'
#
loop_
_entity.id
_entity.type
_entity.pdbx_description
1 polymer ?
#
loop_
_entity_poly.entity_id
_entity_poly.type
_entity_poly.pdbx_seq_one_letter_code
_entity_poly.pdbx_strand_id
1 'polypeptide(L)'
;MAVRGLIIFSVLLSSLVASCYGTGLFKDLSNTLTVSTTPTGKVNLKAGKDQITVTWGLNRNVSKLDTSAYKQVEVKLCFLAESQVDRPWRKTEDELARDKTCQFLVVKKDFTSSSDSFTYTVKKDVPTAHYFVRVYVRDGPDGKQLAYGQTTGLDLSVKSISGRSASIDIAASIFSAFSVLSLAFFFYLEKKKARRAT
;
A
#
# COMPACT_ATOMS: atom_id res chain seq x y z
N MET A 1 -33.14 -29.21 25.48
CA MET A 1 -32.85 -27.80 25.08
C MET A 1 -31.38 -27.43 25.31
N ALA A 2 -30.78 -27.81 26.45
CA ALA A 2 -29.37 -27.51 26.77
C ALA A 2 -28.34 -28.09 25.79
N VAL A 3 -28.48 -29.35 25.36
CA VAL A 3 -27.50 -30.02 24.46
C VAL A 3 -27.45 -29.39 23.07
N ARG A 4 -28.60 -28.95 22.52
CA ARG A 4 -28.65 -28.24 21.22
C ARG A 4 -28.00 -26.86 21.31
N GLY A 5 -28.22 -26.12 22.40
CA GLY A 5 -27.55 -24.83 22.63
C GLY A 5 -26.03 -24.97 22.75
N LEU A 6 -25.56 -26.04 23.39
CA LEU A 6 -24.13 -26.32 23.58
C LEU A 6 -23.42 -26.66 22.25
N ILE A 7 -24.07 -27.43 21.37
CA ILE A 7 -23.55 -27.76 20.03
C ILE A 7 -23.49 -26.51 19.14
N ILE A 8 -24.54 -25.68 19.15
CA ILE A 8 -24.56 -24.44 18.35
C ILE A 8 -23.47 -23.48 18.84
N PHE A 9 -23.29 -23.36 20.16
CA PHE A 9 -22.24 -22.54 20.74
C PHE A 9 -20.83 -23.07 20.41
N SER A 10 -20.60 -24.39 20.43
CA SER A 10 -19.30 -24.96 20.05
C SER A 10 -18.99 -24.78 18.57
N VAL A 11 -20.00 -24.88 17.69
CA VAL A 11 -19.82 -24.64 16.24
C VAL A 11 -19.53 -23.16 15.96
N LEU A 12 -20.24 -22.25 16.63
CA LEU A 12 -19.95 -20.81 16.58
C LEU A 12 -18.52 -20.53 17.07
N LEU A 13 -18.14 -21.04 18.24
CA LEU A 13 -16.79 -20.80 18.79
C LEU A 13 -15.70 -21.37 17.86
N SER A 14 -15.90 -22.56 17.28
CA SER A 14 -14.97 -23.14 16.30
C SER A 14 -14.86 -22.33 15.01
N SER A 15 -15.95 -21.69 14.56
CA SER A 15 -15.94 -20.83 13.38
C SER A 15 -15.17 -19.52 13.59
N LEU A 16 -15.13 -19.00 14.82
CA LEU A 16 -14.29 -17.84 15.16
C LEU A 16 -12.80 -18.20 15.18
N VAL A 17 -12.41 -19.39 15.66
CA VAL A 17 -10.99 -19.80 15.67
C VAL A 17 -10.43 -19.98 14.26
N ALA A 18 -11.25 -20.44 13.30
CA ALA A 18 -10.83 -20.55 11.90
C ALA A 18 -10.45 -19.19 11.28
N SER A 19 -11.03 -18.08 11.76
CA SER A 19 -10.65 -16.73 11.32
C SER A 19 -9.29 -16.26 11.87
N CYS A 20 -8.70 -17.01 12.81
CA CYS A 20 -7.39 -16.71 13.40
C CYS A 20 -6.22 -17.44 12.71
N TYR A 21 -6.46 -18.26 11.67
CA TYR A 21 -5.35 -18.79 10.86
C TYR A 21 -4.71 -17.65 10.08
N GLY A 22 -3.63 -17.10 10.65
CA GLY A 22 -2.84 -16.03 10.04
C GLY A 22 -2.32 -16.45 8.67
N THR A 23 -2.23 -15.49 7.74
CA THR A 23 -1.83 -15.70 6.33
C THR A 23 -0.36 -16.09 6.13
N GLY A 24 0.34 -16.51 7.20
CA GLY A 24 1.77 -16.80 7.25
C GLY A 24 2.59 -15.68 7.89
N LEU A 25 3.80 -16.03 8.30
CA LEU A 25 4.82 -15.08 8.78
C LEU A 25 5.78 -14.75 7.63
N PHE A 26 6.25 -13.51 7.58
CA PHE A 26 7.21 -13.05 6.59
C PHE A 26 8.55 -13.77 6.73
N LYS A 27 8.99 -14.03 7.97
CA LYS A 27 10.22 -14.80 8.25
C LYS A 27 10.22 -16.22 7.70
N ASP A 28 9.05 -16.81 7.48
CA ASP A 28 8.93 -18.16 6.92
C ASP A 28 9.13 -18.19 5.39
N LEU A 29 9.04 -17.03 4.72
CA LEU A 29 9.19 -16.96 3.27
C LEU A 29 10.66 -17.08 2.89
N SER A 30 10.93 -17.90 1.88
CA SER A 30 12.26 -18.05 1.31
C SER A 30 12.56 -16.92 0.33
N ASN A 31 13.77 -16.34 0.42
CA ASN A 31 14.25 -15.35 -0.55
C ASN A 31 14.82 -16.06 -1.78
N THR A 32 13.95 -16.40 -2.73
CA THR A 32 14.31 -17.22 -3.90
C THR A 32 14.28 -16.46 -5.22
N LEU A 33 13.88 -15.19 -5.23
CA LEU A 33 13.80 -14.38 -6.43
C LEU A 33 14.85 -13.27 -6.43
N THR A 34 15.48 -13.07 -7.58
CA THR A 34 16.25 -11.86 -7.88
C THR A 34 15.33 -10.85 -8.53
N VAL A 35 15.30 -9.62 -8.00
CA VAL A 35 14.46 -8.53 -8.51
C VAL A 35 15.33 -7.34 -8.86
N SER A 36 15.14 -6.80 -10.05
CA SER A 36 15.78 -5.57 -10.52
C SER A 36 14.75 -4.63 -11.14
N THR A 37 15.10 -3.36 -11.23
CA THR A 37 14.24 -2.34 -11.82
C THR A 37 15.02 -1.45 -12.75
N THR A 38 14.36 -0.97 -13.79
CA THR A 38 14.82 0.13 -14.62
C THR A 38 13.82 1.26 -14.50
N PRO A 39 14.22 2.46 -14.09
CA PRO A 39 15.56 2.90 -13.68
C PRO A 39 16.06 2.31 -12.34
N THR A 40 17.38 2.35 -12.12
CA THR A 40 18.08 1.86 -10.91
C THR A 40 18.49 3.02 -9.97
N GLY A 41 18.77 2.71 -8.70
CA GLY A 41 19.28 3.68 -7.74
C GLY A 41 18.22 4.64 -7.19
N LYS A 42 18.55 5.92 -7.06
CA LYS A 42 17.64 6.96 -6.56
C LYS A 42 16.94 7.66 -7.73
N VAL A 43 15.61 7.58 -7.79
CA VAL A 43 14.83 8.04 -8.93
C VAL A 43 13.62 8.83 -8.44
N ASN A 44 13.36 9.97 -9.08
CA ASN A 44 12.14 10.74 -8.85
C ASN A 44 11.09 10.39 -9.92
N LEU A 45 9.90 10.00 -9.49
CA LEU A 45 8.80 9.60 -10.36
C LEU A 45 7.56 10.43 -10.07
N LYS A 46 6.82 10.80 -11.11
CA LYS A 46 5.50 11.41 -11.03
C LYS A 46 4.44 10.33 -11.26
N ALA A 47 3.60 10.13 -10.25
CA ALA A 47 2.45 9.25 -10.36
C ALA A 47 1.56 9.67 -11.56
N GLY A 48 1.00 8.70 -12.26
CA GLY A 48 0.16 8.86 -13.45
C GLY A 48 0.90 9.28 -14.73
N LYS A 49 2.22 9.39 -14.71
CA LYS A 49 3.03 9.80 -15.88
C LYS A 49 4.22 8.87 -16.09
N ASP A 50 5.05 8.71 -15.06
CA ASP A 50 6.33 8.02 -15.19
C ASP A 50 6.16 6.50 -15.05
N GLN A 51 7.06 5.77 -15.70
CA GLN A 51 7.04 4.31 -15.75
C GLN A 51 8.31 3.70 -15.14
N ILE A 52 8.15 2.50 -14.60
CA ILE A 52 9.25 1.64 -14.17
C ILE A 52 9.11 0.29 -14.84
N THR A 53 10.21 -0.34 -15.21
CA THR A 53 10.24 -1.75 -15.63
C THR A 53 10.77 -2.57 -14.48
N VAL A 54 9.97 -3.51 -13.99
CA VAL A 54 10.40 -4.48 -12.98
C VAL A 54 10.75 -5.77 -13.69
N THR A 55 11.91 -6.34 -13.37
CA THR A 55 12.35 -7.65 -13.85
C THR A 55 12.57 -8.57 -12.66
N TRP A 56 12.10 -9.81 -12.76
CA TRP A 56 12.29 -10.81 -11.73
C TRP A 56 12.63 -12.16 -12.34
N GLY A 57 13.32 -13.00 -11.57
CA GLY A 57 13.65 -14.37 -11.96
C GLY A 57 14.15 -15.17 -10.76
N LEU A 58 14.23 -16.49 -10.90
CA LEU A 58 14.74 -17.34 -9.83
C LEU A 58 16.22 -17.06 -9.56
N ASN A 59 16.57 -16.93 -8.28
CA ASN A 59 17.94 -16.86 -7.83
C ASN A 59 18.54 -18.28 -7.81
N ARG A 60 19.31 -18.62 -8.84
CA ARG A 60 19.92 -19.95 -9.00
C ARG A 60 21.02 -20.27 -7.98
N ASN A 61 21.44 -19.29 -7.19
CA ASN A 61 22.42 -19.50 -6.13
C ASN A 61 21.79 -20.09 -4.85
N VAL A 62 20.46 -20.18 -4.78
CA VAL A 62 19.75 -20.78 -3.64
C VAL A 62 19.75 -22.30 -3.78
N SER A 63 20.44 -22.98 -2.84
CA SER A 63 20.48 -24.43 -2.79
C SER A 63 19.11 -25.02 -2.41
N LYS A 64 18.70 -26.14 -3.02
CA LYS A 64 17.41 -26.83 -2.78
C LYS A 64 16.16 -25.97 -3.07
N LEU A 65 16.18 -25.27 -4.19
CA LEU A 65 15.02 -24.50 -4.66
C LEU A 65 13.92 -25.44 -5.16
N ASP A 66 12.89 -25.68 -4.35
CA ASP A 66 11.67 -26.38 -4.76
C ASP A 66 10.63 -25.36 -5.24
N THR A 67 10.39 -25.35 -6.56
CA THR A 67 9.39 -24.47 -7.19
C THR A 67 8.10 -25.21 -7.56
N SER A 68 7.91 -26.46 -7.13
CA SER A 68 6.75 -27.27 -7.51
C SER A 68 5.41 -26.65 -7.07
N ALA A 69 5.42 -25.95 -5.94
CA ALA A 69 4.26 -25.24 -5.41
C ALA A 69 4.07 -23.83 -5.99
N TYR A 70 4.99 -23.34 -6.83
CA TYR A 70 4.94 -21.96 -7.35
C TYR A 70 3.96 -21.89 -8.52
N LYS A 71 2.90 -21.09 -8.36
CA LYS A 71 1.87 -20.93 -9.41
C LYS A 71 1.72 -19.51 -9.90
N GLN A 72 1.89 -18.52 -9.03
CA GLN A 72 1.67 -17.12 -9.38
C GLN A 72 2.74 -16.21 -8.79
N VAL A 73 3.03 -15.13 -9.49
CA VAL A 73 3.87 -14.02 -9.05
C VAL A 73 3.03 -12.77 -8.83
N GLU A 74 3.26 -12.10 -7.71
CA GLU A 74 2.64 -10.83 -7.35
C GLU A 74 3.73 -9.77 -7.09
N VAL A 75 3.81 -8.77 -7.96
CA VAL A 75 4.75 -7.66 -7.83
C VAL A 75 4.06 -6.51 -7.10
N LYS A 76 4.69 -5.97 -6.07
CA LYS A 76 4.17 -4.87 -5.26
C LYS A 76 5.18 -3.76 -5.06
N LEU A 77 4.69 -2.52 -4.94
CA LEU A 77 5.46 -1.41 -4.39
C LEU A 77 5.34 -1.42 -2.87
N CYS A 78 6.47 -1.17 -2.22
CA CYS A 78 6.65 -1.29 -0.79
C CYS A 78 7.30 -0.04 -0.21
N PHE A 79 6.82 0.45 0.93
CA PHE A 79 7.36 1.65 1.56
C PHE A 79 8.76 1.44 2.11
N LEU A 80 9.70 2.31 1.76
CA LEU A 80 11.00 2.42 2.42
C LEU A 80 10.85 2.85 3.89
N ALA A 81 11.79 2.46 4.74
CA ALA A 81 11.73 2.68 6.19
C ALA A 81 11.50 4.15 6.58
N GLU A 82 12.15 5.08 5.88
CA GLU A 82 11.98 6.53 6.07
C GLU A 82 10.54 7.01 5.79
N SER A 83 9.80 6.30 4.94
CA SER A 83 8.39 6.60 4.63
C SER A 83 7.39 5.92 5.57
N GLN A 84 7.86 5.14 6.55
CA GLN A 84 7.04 4.44 7.56
C GLN A 84 6.98 5.16 8.92
N VAL A 85 7.92 6.08 9.19
CA VAL A 85 8.00 6.84 10.46
C VAL A 85 6.70 7.60 10.70
N ASP A 86 6.15 7.47 11.91
CA ASP A 86 4.87 8.05 12.37
C ASP A 86 3.66 7.74 11.49
N ARG A 87 3.73 6.65 10.70
CA ARG A 87 2.66 6.24 9.79
C ARG A 87 2.30 4.77 10.03
N PRO A 88 1.50 4.45 11.06
CA PRO A 88 1.10 3.08 11.38
C PRO A 88 0.41 2.34 10.22
N TRP A 89 -0.19 3.08 9.28
CA TRP A 89 -0.79 2.52 8.07
C TRP A 89 0.23 2.13 6.99
N ARG A 90 1.53 2.25 7.25
CA ARG A 90 2.64 1.84 6.36
C ARG A 90 3.64 0.91 7.06
N LYS A 91 3.32 0.50 8.30
CA LYS A 91 4.24 -0.21 9.19
C LYS A 91 4.52 -1.62 8.69
N THR A 92 5.79 -2.02 8.81
CA THR A 92 6.23 -3.40 8.60
C THR A 92 5.84 -4.27 9.79
N GLU A 93 5.23 -5.42 9.51
CA GLU A 93 4.91 -6.45 10.49
C GLU A 93 5.35 -7.82 9.97
N ASP A 94 5.64 -8.75 10.87
CA ASP A 94 6.01 -10.12 10.50
C ASP A 94 4.79 -10.93 10.04
N GLU A 95 3.62 -10.70 10.64
CA GLU A 95 2.38 -11.32 10.19
C GLU A 95 1.94 -10.71 8.85
N LEU A 96 1.93 -11.50 7.78
CA LEU A 96 1.67 -11.03 6.42
C LEU A 96 0.29 -10.38 6.26
N ALA A 97 -0.70 -10.79 7.06
CA ALA A 97 -2.04 -10.20 7.07
C ALA A 97 -2.04 -8.76 7.61
N ARG A 98 -1.08 -8.44 8.48
CA ARG A 98 -0.94 -7.15 9.14
C ARG A 98 0.15 -6.28 8.52
N ASP A 99 1.02 -6.85 7.70
CA ASP A 99 2.08 -6.12 7.00
C ASP A 99 1.49 -5.09 6.04
N LYS A 100 1.74 -3.81 6.33
CA LYS A 100 1.31 -2.68 5.50
C LYS A 100 2.47 -2.09 4.70
N THR A 101 3.61 -2.77 4.64
CA THR A 101 4.76 -2.30 3.87
C THR A 101 4.44 -2.28 2.38
N CYS A 102 3.86 -3.37 1.86
CA CYS A 102 3.65 -3.61 0.44
C CYS A 102 2.17 -3.57 0.06
N GLN A 103 1.63 -2.37 -0.18
CA GLN A 103 0.20 -2.16 -0.40
C GLN A 103 -0.21 -2.05 -1.87
N PHE A 104 0.67 -1.56 -2.74
CA PHE A 104 0.29 -1.23 -4.11
C PHE A 104 0.66 -2.35 -5.07
N LEU A 105 -0.35 -2.91 -5.70
CA LEU A 105 -0.17 -3.94 -6.72
C LEU A 105 0.34 -3.33 -8.03
N VAL A 106 1.48 -3.85 -8.49
CA VAL A 106 2.06 -3.55 -9.80
C VAL A 106 1.48 -4.50 -10.85
N VAL A 107 1.64 -5.81 -10.65
CA VAL A 107 1.12 -6.84 -11.56
C VAL A 107 0.95 -8.18 -10.83
N LYS A 108 -0.04 -8.97 -11.26
CA LYS A 108 -0.15 -10.41 -10.96
C LYS A 108 0.00 -11.17 -12.28
N LYS A 109 0.85 -12.18 -12.30
CA LYS A 109 1.13 -13.02 -13.47
C LYS A 109 1.34 -14.47 -13.05
N ASP A 110 1.09 -15.41 -13.95
CA ASP A 110 1.45 -16.81 -13.72
C ASP A 110 2.96 -16.96 -13.59
N PHE A 111 3.37 -17.88 -12.71
CA PHE A 111 4.77 -18.11 -12.44
C PHE A 111 5.43 -18.83 -13.63
N THR A 112 6.60 -18.33 -14.04
CA THR A 112 7.49 -19.00 -14.98
C THR A 112 8.86 -19.17 -14.35
N SER A 113 9.55 -20.26 -14.69
CA SER A 113 10.90 -20.55 -14.18
C SER A 113 11.98 -19.68 -14.83
N SER A 114 11.67 -19.09 -15.99
CA SER A 114 12.48 -18.07 -16.66
C SER A 114 12.32 -16.70 -16.01
N SER A 115 13.25 -15.79 -16.29
CA SER A 115 13.06 -14.39 -15.92
C SER A 115 11.93 -13.77 -16.73
N ASP A 116 11.13 -12.91 -16.08
CA ASP A 116 10.07 -12.13 -16.71
C ASP A 116 10.20 -10.66 -16.32
N SER A 117 9.55 -9.78 -17.08
CA SER A 117 9.53 -8.36 -16.83
C SER A 117 8.14 -7.76 -17.05
N PHE A 118 7.94 -6.58 -16.46
CA PHE A 118 6.72 -5.82 -16.64
C PHE A 118 6.98 -4.33 -16.51
N THR A 119 6.55 -3.57 -17.52
CA THR A 119 6.56 -2.11 -17.49
C THR A 119 5.27 -1.60 -16.85
N TYR A 120 5.42 -0.88 -15.76
CA TYR A 120 4.35 -0.34 -14.95
C TYR A 120 4.38 1.18 -14.95
N THR A 121 3.26 1.78 -15.32
CA THR A 121 3.04 3.21 -15.06
C THR A 121 2.60 3.38 -13.61
N VAL A 122 3.34 4.20 -12.84
CA VAL A 122 2.99 4.47 -11.43
C VAL A 122 1.57 5.03 -11.39
N LYS A 123 0.64 4.35 -10.72
CA LYS A 123 -0.76 4.78 -10.70
C LYS A 123 -0.94 6.07 -9.89
N LYS A 124 -1.99 6.84 -10.20
CA LYS A 124 -2.28 8.15 -9.56
C LYS A 124 -2.62 8.05 -8.07
N ASP A 125 -3.11 6.89 -7.62
CA ASP A 125 -3.45 6.58 -6.24
C ASP A 125 -2.24 6.22 -5.37
N VAL A 126 -1.05 6.04 -5.96
CA VAL A 126 0.19 5.84 -5.21
C VAL A 126 0.58 7.16 -4.53
N PRO A 127 0.60 7.21 -3.18
CA PRO A 127 0.84 8.44 -2.44
C PRO A 127 2.32 8.86 -2.53
N THR A 128 2.56 10.13 -2.25
CA THR A 128 3.93 10.66 -2.16
C THR A 128 4.70 9.95 -1.05
N ALA A 129 5.76 9.22 -1.42
CA ALA A 129 6.63 8.47 -0.52
C ALA A 129 7.85 7.91 -1.28
N HIS A 130 8.74 7.27 -0.53
CA HIS A 130 9.86 6.50 -1.04
C HIS A 130 9.50 5.01 -1.07
N TYR A 131 9.78 4.34 -2.18
CA TYR A 131 9.42 2.95 -2.42
C TYR A 131 10.59 2.08 -2.88
N PHE A 132 10.52 0.80 -2.53
CA PHE A 132 11.24 -0.29 -3.17
C PHE A 132 10.23 -1.26 -3.80
N VAL A 133 10.72 -2.24 -4.56
CA VAL A 133 9.87 -3.26 -5.20
C VAL A 133 10.11 -4.60 -4.56
N ARG A 134 9.01 -5.29 -4.22
CA ARG A 134 9.04 -6.69 -3.75
C ARG A 134 8.16 -7.53 -4.64
N VAL A 135 8.64 -8.73 -4.93
CA VAL A 135 7.96 -9.74 -5.71
C VAL A 135 7.68 -10.91 -4.80
N TYR A 136 6.43 -11.35 -4.74
CA TYR A 136 5.99 -12.52 -3.99
C TYR A 136 5.64 -13.65 -4.93
N VAL A 137 5.89 -14.88 -4.49
CA VAL A 137 5.40 -16.10 -5.15
C VAL A 137 4.28 -16.70 -4.32
N ARG A 138 3.22 -17.15 -4.98
CA ARG A 138 2.02 -17.74 -4.36
C ARG A 138 1.71 -19.12 -4.91
N ASP A 139 1.04 -19.93 -4.10
CA ASP A 139 0.54 -21.28 -4.46
C ASP A 139 -0.80 -21.28 -5.22
N GLY A 140 -1.24 -20.09 -5.67
CA GLY A 140 -2.44 -19.87 -6.50
C GLY A 140 -2.95 -18.42 -6.45
N PRO A 141 -4.08 -18.12 -7.13
CA PRO A 141 -4.68 -16.78 -7.25
C PRO A 141 -4.97 -16.06 -5.92
N ASP A 142 -5.37 -16.84 -4.91
CA ASP A 142 -5.63 -16.39 -3.53
C ASP A 142 -4.81 -17.18 -2.52
N GLY A 143 -3.70 -17.72 -3.03
CA GLY A 143 -2.82 -18.62 -2.34
C GLY A 143 -1.98 -17.99 -1.23
N LYS A 144 -1.36 -18.84 -0.40
CA LYS A 144 -0.36 -18.40 0.57
C LYS A 144 0.88 -17.89 -0.18
N GLN A 145 1.53 -16.87 0.37
CA GLN A 145 2.84 -16.45 -0.10
C GLN A 145 3.90 -17.46 0.38
N LEU A 146 4.66 -18.02 -0.56
CA LEU A 146 5.65 -19.06 -0.30
C LEU A 146 7.08 -18.50 -0.26
N ALA A 147 7.35 -17.54 -1.14
CA ALA A 147 8.68 -16.99 -1.34
C ALA A 147 8.60 -15.54 -1.79
N TYR A 148 9.73 -14.86 -1.72
CA TYR A 148 9.85 -13.49 -2.17
C TYR A 148 11.21 -13.20 -2.81
N GLY A 149 11.29 -12.02 -3.41
CA GLY A 149 12.53 -11.31 -3.71
C GLY A 149 12.26 -9.82 -3.67
N GLN A 150 13.28 -9.01 -3.45
CA GLN A 150 13.12 -7.56 -3.38
C GLN A 150 14.35 -6.84 -3.92
N THR A 151 14.16 -5.60 -4.33
CA THR A 151 15.26 -4.75 -4.77
C THR A 151 16.09 -4.28 -3.58
N THR A 152 17.41 -4.18 -3.77
CA THR A 152 18.35 -3.65 -2.78
C THR A 152 18.98 -2.37 -3.31
N GLY A 153 18.99 -1.30 -2.49
CA GLY A 153 19.58 -0.01 -2.89
C GLY A 153 18.74 0.81 -3.90
N LEU A 154 17.48 0.42 -4.12
CA LEU A 154 16.52 1.18 -4.91
C LEU A 154 15.77 2.17 -4.02
N ASP A 155 15.65 3.41 -4.49
CA ASP A 155 14.85 4.46 -3.86
C ASP A 155 14.02 5.16 -4.94
N LEU A 156 12.76 4.74 -5.05
CA LEU A 156 11.76 5.36 -5.90
C LEU A 156 11.02 6.44 -5.12
N SER A 157 11.45 7.69 -5.27
CA SER A 157 10.79 8.88 -4.75
C SER A 157 9.58 9.22 -5.63
N VAL A 158 8.42 8.71 -5.26
CA VAL A 158 7.17 8.96 -5.99
C VAL A 158 6.54 10.25 -5.47
N LYS A 159 6.20 11.15 -6.38
CA LYS A 159 5.33 12.31 -6.14
C LYS A 159 3.95 12.03 -6.70
N SER A 160 2.96 11.97 -5.82
CA SER A 160 1.56 11.82 -6.19
C SER A 160 1.06 13.07 -6.93
N ILE A 161 0.21 12.90 -7.93
CA ILE A 161 -0.58 14.01 -8.46
C ILE A 161 -1.60 14.36 -7.39
N SER A 162 -1.56 15.57 -6.84
CA SER A 162 -2.57 16.00 -5.89
C SER A 162 -3.93 16.02 -6.57
N GLY A 163 -4.94 15.35 -6.00
CA GLY A 163 -6.34 15.51 -6.41
C GLY A 163 -6.91 16.92 -6.16
N ARG A 164 -6.08 17.82 -5.60
CA ARG A 164 -6.37 19.24 -5.40
C ARG A 164 -6.39 19.94 -6.75
N SER A 165 -7.59 20.12 -7.30
CA SER A 165 -7.82 20.93 -8.50
C SER A 165 -7.77 22.41 -8.16
N ALA A 166 -7.41 23.25 -9.13
CA ALA A 166 -7.46 24.70 -8.97
C ALA A 166 -8.86 25.18 -8.53
N SER A 167 -9.93 24.49 -8.94
CA SER A 167 -11.29 24.80 -8.52
C SER A 167 -11.53 24.63 -7.02
N ILE A 168 -11.00 23.56 -6.40
CA ILE A 168 -11.13 23.34 -4.95
C ILE A 168 -10.36 24.44 -4.18
N ASP A 169 -9.21 24.84 -4.69
CA ASP A 169 -8.39 25.88 -4.06
C ASP A 169 -9.05 27.26 -4.10
N ILE A 170 -9.64 27.59 -5.25
CA ILE A 170 -10.37 28.84 -5.43
C ILE A 170 -11.64 28.83 -4.57
N ALA A 171 -12.39 27.74 -4.54
CA ALA A 171 -13.58 27.64 -3.69
C ALA A 171 -13.21 27.81 -2.20
N ALA A 172 -12.17 27.12 -1.74
CA ALA A 172 -11.69 27.22 -0.36
C ALA A 172 -11.25 28.64 0.01
N SER A 173 -10.58 29.36 -0.90
CA SER A 173 -10.15 30.74 -0.65
C SER A 173 -11.34 31.69 -0.55
N ILE A 174 -12.33 31.58 -1.45
CA ILE A 174 -13.55 32.40 -1.44
C ILE A 174 -14.36 32.17 -0.16
N PHE A 175 -14.60 30.91 0.22
CA PHE A 175 -15.36 30.60 1.45
C PHE A 175 -14.64 31.09 2.71
N SER A 176 -13.30 30.99 2.75
CA SER A 176 -12.50 31.52 3.86
C SER A 176 -12.62 33.04 3.97
N ALA A 177 -12.53 33.75 2.85
CA ALA A 177 -12.70 35.21 2.82
C ALA A 177 -14.11 35.63 3.24
N PHE A 178 -15.14 34.95 2.71
CA PHE A 178 -16.54 35.22 3.07
C PHE A 178 -16.79 35.01 4.56
N SER A 179 -16.22 33.97 5.17
CA SER A 179 -16.34 33.72 6.62
C SER A 179 -15.81 34.91 7.44
N VAL A 180 -14.61 35.41 7.13
CA VAL A 180 -14.02 36.53 7.87
C VAL A 180 -14.80 37.83 7.65
N LEU A 181 -15.20 38.11 6.41
CA LEU A 181 -15.96 39.30 6.05
C LEU A 181 -17.36 39.30 6.69
N SER A 182 -18.05 38.16 6.69
CA SER A 182 -19.36 38.02 7.32
C SER A 182 -19.27 38.30 8.82
N LEU A 183 -18.26 37.75 9.51
CA LEU A 183 -18.04 38.00 10.94
C LEU A 183 -17.76 39.49 11.23
N ALA A 184 -16.89 40.13 10.44
CA ALA A 184 -16.60 41.55 10.57
C ALA A 184 -17.86 42.42 10.33
N PHE A 185 -18.66 42.04 9.34
CA PHE A 185 -19.93 42.70 9.03
C PHE A 185 -20.93 42.57 10.18
N PHE A 186 -21.05 41.38 10.79
CA PHE A 186 -21.89 41.18 11.98
C PHE A 186 -21.46 42.08 13.14
N PHE A 187 -20.17 42.13 13.48
CA PHE A 187 -19.67 43.02 14.53
C PHE A 187 -19.91 44.50 14.24
N TYR A 188 -19.78 44.91 12.97
CA TYR A 188 -20.11 46.29 12.57
C TYR A 188 -21.59 46.61 12.80
N LEU A 189 -22.50 45.70 12.42
CA LEU A 189 -23.94 45.88 12.63
C LEU A 189 -24.31 45.93 14.11
N GLU A 190 -23.72 45.06 14.95
CA GLU A 190 -23.93 45.11 16.40
C GLU A 190 -23.47 46.45 16.99
N LYS A 191 -22.28 46.92 16.63
CA LYS A 191 -21.75 48.21 17.10
C LYS A 191 -22.66 49.38 16.70
N LYS A 192 -23.23 49.33 15.49
CA LYS A 192 -24.17 50.37 15.01
C LYS A 192 -25.51 50.32 15.75
N LYS A 193 -26.02 49.12 16.08
CA LYS A 193 -27.23 48.97 16.90
C LYS A 193 -27.01 49.49 18.32
N ALA A 194 -25.90 49.14 18.97
CA ALA A 194 -25.56 49.61 20.31
C ALA A 194 -25.53 51.15 20.41
N ARG A 195 -24.93 51.82 19.41
CA ARG A 195 -24.87 53.29 19.34
C ARG A 195 -26.21 53.98 19.10
N ARG A 196 -27.21 53.28 18.55
CA ARG A 196 -28.56 53.83 18.32
C ARG A 196 -29.50 53.63 19.51
N ALA A 197 -29.13 52.76 20.46
CA ALA A 197 -29.92 52.46 21.66
C ALA A 197 -29.48 53.28 22.89
N THR A 198 -28.44 54.11 22.74
CA THR A 198 -27.99 55.13 23.71
C THR A 198 -28.43 56.49 23.22
#